data_AF-A0A7S2DF92-F1
#
_entry.id   AF-A0A7S2DF92-F1
#
_cell.length_a   1.000
_cell.length_b   1.000
_cell.length_c   1.000
_cell.angle_alpha   90.00
_cell.angle_beta   90.00
_cell.angle_gamma   90.00
#
_symmetry.space_group_name_H-M   'P 1'
#
loop_
_entity.id
_entity.type
_entity.pdbx_description
1 polymer ?
#
loop_
_entity_poly.entity_id
_entity_poly.type
_entity_poly.pdbx_seq_one_letter_code
_entity_poly.pdbx_strand_id
1 'polypeptide(L)'
;IFLNQQPNPPPLSDILGDLPQKLERYDLDDMKLHGVKNYDIKGDWKLIAENFVDFYHINAVHPELSKFSRVDDHKSYQGHGQYVGFVTAPLTDSGGPGDSINFNSFPRTLPVERTAALFFQIFPNVSLTIYPHSVYTLMTFPP
;
A
#
# COMPACT_ATOMS: atom_id res chain seq x y z
N ILE A 1 4.90 5.26 -12.71
CA ILE A 1 4.43 6.09 -13.85
C ILE A 1 3.00 5.70 -14.14
N PHE A 2 2.08 6.66 -14.21
CA PHE A 2 0.67 6.42 -14.59
C PHE A 2 0.46 6.82 -16.04
N LEU A 3 -0.37 6.04 -16.75
CA LEU A 3 -0.76 6.30 -18.14
C LEU A 3 -2.28 6.40 -18.21
N ASN A 4 -2.78 7.37 -18.97
CA ASN A 4 -4.21 7.51 -19.25
C ASN A 4 -4.40 7.59 -20.78
N GLN A 5 -5.30 6.76 -21.31
CA GLN A 5 -5.55 6.61 -22.76
C GLN A 5 -6.68 7.52 -23.28
N GLN A 6 -7.32 8.30 -22.40
CA GLN A 6 -8.33 9.27 -22.82
C GLN A 6 -7.69 10.38 -23.69
N PRO A 7 -8.38 10.89 -24.73
CA PRO A 7 -7.84 11.96 -25.57
C PRO A 7 -7.51 13.25 -24.80
N ASN A 8 -8.31 13.57 -23.78
CA ASN A 8 -8.14 14.73 -22.90
C ASN A 8 -8.29 14.26 -21.45
N PRO A 9 -7.27 13.62 -20.85
CA PRO A 9 -7.38 13.10 -19.49
C PRO A 9 -7.38 14.24 -18.47
N PRO A 10 -8.07 14.09 -17.32
CA PRO A 10 -7.87 15.01 -16.22
C PRO A 10 -6.42 14.93 -15.70
N PRO A 11 -5.91 16.00 -15.08
CA PRO A 11 -4.62 15.97 -14.39
C PRO A 11 -4.53 14.82 -13.38
N LEU A 12 -3.38 14.15 -13.31
CA LEU A 12 -3.15 13.08 -12.33
C LEU A 12 -3.33 13.58 -10.88
N SER A 13 -3.00 14.84 -10.61
CA SER A 13 -3.22 15.48 -9.30
C SER A 13 -4.67 15.42 -8.85
N ASP A 14 -5.62 15.53 -9.78
CA ASP A 14 -7.05 15.55 -9.47
C ASP A 14 -7.54 14.14 -9.13
N ILE A 15 -6.93 13.11 -9.73
CA ILE A 15 -7.21 11.71 -9.45
C ILE A 15 -6.59 11.29 -8.11
N LEU A 16 -5.34 11.66 -7.86
CA LEU A 16 -4.63 11.31 -6.63
C LEU A 16 -5.12 12.13 -5.42
N GLY A 17 -5.64 13.33 -5.66
CA GLY A 17 -6.11 14.27 -4.64
C GLY A 17 -5.05 14.58 -3.59
N ASP A 18 -5.29 14.19 -2.33
CA ASP A 18 -4.41 14.46 -1.18
C ASP A 18 -3.32 13.40 -0.96
N LEU A 19 -3.28 12.34 -1.79
CA LEU A 19 -2.35 11.24 -1.62
C LEU A 19 -0.87 11.67 -1.71
N PRO A 20 -0.42 12.54 -2.64
CA PRO A 20 0.97 12.99 -2.69
C PRO A 20 1.43 13.67 -1.39
N GLN A 21 0.55 14.44 -0.74
CA GLN A 21 0.83 15.11 0.53
C GLN A 21 0.93 14.10 1.67
N LYS A 22 0.07 13.07 1.70
CA LYS A 22 0.15 11.97 2.67
C LYS A 22 1.48 11.21 2.58
N LEU A 23 2.03 11.12 1.37
CA LEU A 23 3.23 10.34 1.09
C LEU A 23 4.52 11.18 1.08
N GLU A 24 4.42 12.47 1.36
CA GLU A 24 5.54 13.41 1.18
C GLU A 24 6.78 13.03 2.01
N ARG A 25 6.64 12.35 3.14
CA ARG A 25 7.75 11.97 4.07
C ARG A 25 8.39 10.62 3.75
N TYR A 26 7.87 9.90 2.77
CA TYR A 26 8.32 8.55 2.42
C TYR A 26 9.37 8.52 1.29
N ASP A 27 9.92 9.68 0.90
CA ASP A 27 11.07 9.80 -0.01
C ASP A 27 11.03 8.83 -1.22
N LEU A 28 9.85 8.68 -1.83
CA LEU A 28 9.59 7.61 -2.82
C LEU A 28 10.46 7.73 -4.07
N ASP A 29 10.92 8.94 -4.39
CA ASP A 29 11.77 9.23 -5.57
C ASP A 29 13.18 8.64 -5.43
N ASP A 30 13.64 8.37 -4.20
CA ASP A 30 14.96 7.78 -3.93
C ASP A 30 14.94 6.24 -3.95
N MET A 31 13.78 5.63 -4.17
CA MET A 31 13.64 4.18 -4.17
C MET A 31 14.24 3.52 -5.40
N LYS A 32 14.76 2.31 -5.20
CA LYS A 32 15.25 1.43 -6.26
C LYS A 32 14.41 0.16 -6.33
N LEU A 33 14.06 -0.25 -7.54
CA LEU A 33 13.34 -1.49 -7.78
C LEU A 33 14.21 -2.69 -7.36
N HIS A 34 13.75 -3.45 -6.37
CA HIS A 34 14.46 -4.63 -5.88
C HIS A 34 14.06 -5.91 -6.64
N GLY A 35 12.79 -6.06 -6.99
CA GLY A 35 12.30 -7.26 -7.66
C GLY A 35 10.90 -7.07 -8.25
N VAL A 36 10.58 -7.93 -9.21
CA VAL A 36 9.26 -7.98 -9.88
C VAL A 36 8.83 -9.44 -9.96
N LYS A 37 7.55 -9.68 -9.72
CA LYS A 37 6.96 -11.00 -9.90
C LYS A 37 5.60 -10.88 -10.56
N ASN A 38 5.36 -11.71 -11.55
CA ASN A 38 4.11 -11.78 -12.29
C ASN A 38 3.31 -13.00 -11.83
N TYR A 39 1.99 -12.84 -11.79
CA TYR A 39 1.05 -13.88 -11.41
C TYR A 39 -0.05 -13.97 -12.46
N ASP A 40 -0.39 -15.19 -12.88
CA ASP A 40 -1.58 -15.47 -13.68
C ASP A 40 -2.68 -15.95 -12.74
N ILE A 41 -3.70 -15.12 -12.54
CA ILE A 41 -4.79 -15.37 -11.60
C ILE A 41 -6.06 -15.62 -12.41
N LYS A 42 -6.67 -16.79 -12.21
CA LYS A 42 -7.95 -17.17 -12.83
C LYS A 42 -9.13 -16.49 -12.13
N GLY A 43 -9.21 -15.17 -12.25
CA GLY A 43 -10.24 -14.36 -11.65
C GLY A 43 -10.26 -12.94 -12.23
N ASP A 44 -11.37 -12.24 -12.01
CA ASP A 44 -11.46 -10.84 -12.41
C ASP A 44 -10.49 -9.98 -11.56
N TRP A 45 -9.78 -9.07 -12.22
CA TRP A 45 -8.81 -8.18 -11.58
C TRP A 45 -9.40 -7.35 -10.43
N LYS A 46 -10.70 -7.05 -10.49
CA LYS A 46 -11.41 -6.32 -9.43
C LYS A 46 -11.45 -7.11 -8.12
N LEU A 47 -11.53 -8.44 -8.17
CA LEU A 47 -11.51 -9.28 -6.96
C LEU A 47 -10.19 -9.16 -6.20
N ILE A 48 -9.08 -8.92 -6.92
CA ILE A 48 -7.77 -8.70 -6.29
C ILE A 48 -7.77 -7.33 -5.59
N ALA A 49 -8.34 -6.30 -6.21
CA ALA A 49 -8.48 -4.97 -5.61
C ALA A 49 -9.42 -4.98 -4.37
N GLU A 50 -10.55 -5.68 -4.46
CA GLU A 50 -11.48 -5.88 -3.33
C GLU A 50 -10.79 -6.63 -2.18
N ASN A 51 -10.07 -7.71 -2.49
CA ASN A 51 -9.27 -8.44 -1.49
C ASN A 51 -8.21 -7.55 -0.84
N PHE A 52 -7.57 -6.64 -1.57
CA PHE A 52 -6.54 -5.77 -1.01
C PHE A 52 -7.08 -4.78 0.02
N VAL A 53 -8.29 -4.24 -0.19
CA VAL A 53 -8.88 -3.21 0.69
C VAL A 53 -9.72 -3.79 1.83
N ASP A 54 -10.02 -5.08 1.79
CA ASP A 54 -10.67 -5.80 2.88
C ASP A 54 -9.64 -6.42 3.82
N PHE A 55 -9.74 -6.14 5.11
CA PHE A 55 -8.91 -6.80 6.13
C PHE A 55 -9.69 -7.81 6.98
N TYR A 56 -10.99 -8.01 6.72
CA TYR A 56 -11.82 -8.96 7.45
C TYR A 56 -11.29 -10.39 7.35
N HIS A 57 -10.77 -10.77 6.18
CA HIS A 57 -10.26 -12.13 5.93
C HIS A 57 -8.93 -12.46 6.64
N ILE A 58 -8.16 -11.46 7.09
CA ILE A 58 -6.76 -11.65 7.53
C ILE A 58 -6.64 -12.70 8.64
N ASN A 59 -7.50 -12.65 9.66
CA ASN A 59 -7.46 -13.60 10.76
C ASN A 59 -7.72 -15.06 10.33
N ALA A 60 -8.43 -15.28 9.22
CA ALA A 60 -8.79 -16.60 8.73
C ALA A 60 -7.71 -17.22 7.84
N VAL A 61 -7.02 -16.41 7.01
CA VAL A 61 -6.12 -16.93 5.95
C VAL A 61 -4.67 -16.46 6.06
N HIS A 62 -4.37 -15.49 6.94
CA HIS A 62 -3.03 -14.94 7.15
C HIS A 62 -2.61 -14.94 8.64
N PRO A 63 -2.55 -16.11 9.30
CA PRO A 63 -2.24 -16.19 10.74
C PRO A 63 -0.88 -15.58 11.12
N GLU A 64 0.10 -15.60 10.21
CA GLU A 64 1.40 -14.96 10.43
C GLU A 64 1.32 -13.43 10.34
N LEU A 65 0.53 -12.87 9.41
CA LEU A 65 0.32 -11.43 9.28
C LEU A 65 -0.40 -10.86 10.51
N SER A 66 -1.41 -11.57 11.01
CA SER A 66 -2.16 -11.18 12.21
C SER A 66 -1.30 -10.99 13.46
N LYS A 67 -0.07 -11.54 13.50
CA LYS A 67 0.83 -11.38 14.65
C LYS A 67 1.42 -9.98 14.74
N PHE A 68 1.59 -9.30 13.60
CA PHE A 68 2.34 -8.04 13.54
C PHE A 68 1.61 -6.89 12.84
N SER A 69 0.54 -7.20 12.12
CA SER A 69 -0.43 -6.23 11.60
C SER A 69 -1.84 -6.75 11.93
N ARG A 70 -2.26 -6.52 13.18
CA ARG A 70 -3.53 -7.04 13.68
C ARG A 70 -4.70 -6.30 13.02
N VAL A 71 -5.79 -7.03 12.79
CA VAL A 71 -7.04 -6.45 12.28
C VAL A 71 -7.57 -5.33 13.18
N ASP A 72 -7.44 -5.47 14.50
CA ASP A 72 -7.86 -4.43 15.47
C ASP A 72 -7.09 -3.11 15.33
N ASP A 73 -5.88 -3.17 14.78
CA ASP A 73 -5.00 -2.02 14.56
C ASP A 73 -5.19 -1.41 13.17
N HIS A 74 -6.05 -1.99 12.33
CA HIS A 74 -6.40 -1.47 11.01
C HIS A 74 -7.47 -0.40 11.13
N LYS A 75 -7.18 0.77 10.56
CA LYS A 75 -8.06 1.94 10.63
C LYS A 75 -8.16 2.57 9.25
N SER A 76 -9.36 3.03 8.90
CA SER A 76 -9.57 3.78 7.67
C SER A 76 -8.63 4.99 7.62
N TYR A 77 -7.96 5.16 6.48
CA TYR A 77 -7.02 6.25 6.22
C TYR A 77 -7.36 6.91 4.87
N GLN A 78 -8.66 7.08 4.66
CA GLN A 78 -9.22 7.73 3.50
C GLN A 78 -8.83 9.22 3.44
N GLY A 79 -8.85 9.77 2.24
CA GLY A 79 -8.66 11.18 1.97
C GLY A 79 -9.43 11.62 0.72
N HIS A 80 -9.09 12.79 0.20
CA HIS A 80 -9.64 13.28 -1.05
C HIS A 80 -8.89 12.64 -2.22
N GLY A 81 -9.58 11.95 -3.12
CA GLY A 81 -8.96 11.32 -4.28
C GLY A 81 -9.69 10.04 -4.68
N GLN A 82 -9.32 9.48 -5.83
CA GLN A 82 -9.85 8.22 -6.33
C GLN A 82 -9.02 7.05 -5.80
N TYR A 83 -9.09 6.83 -4.49
CA TYR A 83 -8.46 5.69 -3.85
C TYR A 83 -9.24 5.25 -2.61
N VAL A 84 -9.02 4.01 -2.16
CA VAL A 84 -9.40 3.54 -0.82
C VAL A 84 -8.13 3.35 0.01
N GLY A 85 -8.10 3.89 1.23
CA GLY A 85 -6.90 3.85 2.08
C GLY A 85 -7.17 3.35 3.49
N PHE A 86 -6.22 2.60 4.05
CA PHE A 86 -6.18 2.22 5.46
C PHE A 86 -4.74 2.18 5.98
N VAL A 87 -4.61 2.18 7.30
CA VAL A 87 -3.33 2.14 8.03
C VAL A 87 -3.38 1.02 9.07
N THR A 88 -2.25 0.36 9.29
CA THR A 88 -2.02 -0.44 10.49
C THR A 88 -1.09 0.34 11.42
N ALA A 89 -1.55 0.59 12.65
CA ALA A 89 -0.74 1.28 13.66
C ALA A 89 -1.20 0.88 15.09
N PRO A 90 -0.35 0.23 15.88
CA PRO A 90 1.06 -0.07 15.60
C PRO A 90 1.25 -1.24 14.60
N LEU A 91 2.27 -1.12 13.76
CA LEU A 91 2.93 -2.24 13.09
C LEU A 91 4.04 -2.73 14.02
N THR A 92 4.02 -4.01 14.39
CA THR A 92 5.08 -4.60 15.20
C THR A 92 6.03 -5.43 14.35
N ASP A 93 7.11 -5.89 14.95
CA ASP A 93 8.04 -6.82 14.31
C ASP A 93 7.52 -8.26 14.43
N SER A 94 7.78 -9.06 13.41
CA SER A 94 7.34 -10.46 13.28
C SER A 94 8.37 -11.48 13.77
N GLY A 95 9.58 -11.04 14.10
CA GLY A 95 10.78 -11.85 14.29
C GLY A 95 11.45 -12.30 12.99
N GLY A 96 11.04 -11.72 11.85
CA GLY A 96 11.41 -12.15 10.51
C GLY A 96 12.41 -11.22 9.81
N PRO A 97 12.93 -11.63 8.63
CA PRO A 97 13.90 -10.82 7.88
C PRO A 97 13.33 -9.51 7.36
N GLY A 98 12.00 -9.33 7.33
CA GLY A 98 11.32 -8.11 6.90
C GLY A 98 11.08 -7.08 8.00
N ASP A 99 11.46 -7.39 9.25
CA ASP A 99 11.22 -6.53 10.41
C ASP A 99 11.93 -5.19 10.29
N SER A 100 11.32 -4.15 10.86
CA SER A 100 11.81 -2.77 10.68
C SER A 100 13.15 -2.55 11.35
N ILE A 101 13.49 -3.32 12.38
CA ILE A 101 14.80 -3.28 13.03
C ILE A 101 15.97 -3.63 12.09
N ASN A 102 15.72 -4.36 11.00
CA ASN A 102 16.75 -4.80 10.07
C ASN A 102 17.06 -3.77 8.96
N PHE A 103 16.29 -2.70 8.86
CA PHE A 103 16.40 -1.72 7.78
C PHE A 103 16.33 -0.29 8.30
N ASN A 104 16.89 0.64 7.53
CA ASN A 104 16.68 2.05 7.80
C ASN A 104 15.28 2.43 7.34
N SER A 105 14.49 3.03 8.24
CA SER A 105 13.24 3.66 7.84
C SER A 105 13.50 4.91 6.99
N PHE A 106 12.48 5.36 6.25
CA PHE A 106 12.55 6.61 5.50
C PHE A 106 12.98 7.78 6.40
N PRO A 107 14.04 8.54 6.05
CA PRO A 107 14.67 9.50 6.97
C PRO A 107 13.72 10.57 7.51
N ARG A 108 12.76 11.03 6.70
CA ARG A 108 11.83 12.10 7.06
C ARG A 108 10.58 11.63 7.81
N THR A 109 10.40 10.33 8.02
CA THR A 109 9.24 9.80 8.76
C THR A 109 9.28 10.14 10.24
N LEU A 110 8.09 10.45 10.77
CA LEU A 110 7.81 10.70 12.18
C LEU A 110 7.88 9.39 12.99
N PRO A 111 8.07 9.44 14.31
CA PRO A 111 8.14 8.23 15.15
C PRO A 111 6.95 7.28 14.97
N VAL A 112 5.72 7.81 14.83
CA VAL A 112 4.52 7.00 14.60
C VAL A 112 4.51 6.31 13.24
N GLU A 113 5.08 6.95 12.21
CA GLU A 113 5.15 6.42 10.84
C GLU A 113 6.19 5.30 10.72
N ARG A 114 7.19 5.27 11.61
CA ARG A 114 8.20 4.20 11.69
C ARG A 114 7.67 2.90 12.29
N THR A 115 6.49 2.94 12.89
CA THR A 115 5.79 1.79 13.45
C THR A 115 4.38 1.70 12.86
N ALA A 116 4.24 2.04 11.58
CA ALA A 116 2.97 1.94 10.85
C ALA A 116 3.23 1.48 9.42
N ALA A 117 2.22 0.88 8.80
CA ALA A 117 2.21 0.65 7.36
C ALA A 117 0.94 1.24 6.74
N LEU A 118 1.09 1.84 5.57
CA LEU A 118 0.01 2.46 4.81
C LEU A 118 -0.38 1.58 3.63
N PHE A 119 -1.68 1.52 3.35
CA PHE A 119 -2.25 0.70 2.29
C PHE A 119 -3.22 1.55 1.47
N PHE A 120 -3.03 1.60 0.15
CA PHE A 120 -3.87 2.38 -0.75
C PHE A 120 -4.19 1.59 -2.02
N GLN A 121 -5.48 1.39 -2.30
CA GLN A 121 -5.94 1.00 -3.63
C GLN A 121 -6.27 2.26 -4.42
N ILE A 122 -5.38 2.64 -5.33
CA ILE A 122 -5.56 3.75 -6.26
C ILE A 122 -6.30 3.22 -7.48
N PHE A 123 -7.44 3.84 -7.79
CA PHE A 123 -8.25 3.39 -8.91
C PHE A 123 -7.62 3.78 -10.26
N PRO A 124 -7.77 2.93 -11.29
CA PRO A 124 -8.50 1.67 -11.23
C PRO A 124 -7.71 0.53 -10.57
N ASN A 125 -6.40 0.45 -10.77
CA ASN A 125 -5.73 -0.86 -10.79
C ASN A 125 -4.35 -0.92 -10.10
N VAL A 126 -4.07 0.00 -9.18
CA VAL A 126 -2.77 0.04 -8.47
C VAL A 126 -3.01 -0.06 -6.97
N SER A 127 -2.52 -1.12 -6.34
CA SER A 127 -2.43 -1.22 -4.89
C SER A 127 -1.02 -0.87 -4.43
N LEU A 128 -0.91 -0.04 -3.40
CA LEU A 128 0.33 0.44 -2.84
C LEU A 128 0.37 0.12 -1.35
N THR A 129 1.40 -0.62 -0.93
CA THR A 129 1.70 -0.86 0.48
C THR A 129 3.03 -0.20 0.81
N ILE A 130 3.04 0.62 1.86
CA ILE A 130 4.21 1.38 2.30
C ILE A 130 4.51 0.98 3.74
N TYR A 131 5.61 0.26 3.91
CA TYR A 131 6.20 -0.03 5.21
C TYR A 131 7.20 1.07 5.60
N PRO A 132 7.70 1.11 6.85
CA PRO A 132 8.69 2.10 7.26
C PRO A 132 9.95 2.16 6.41
N HIS A 133 10.31 1.07 5.72
CA HIS A 133 11.58 0.90 5.01
C HIS A 133 11.43 0.44 3.55
N SER A 134 10.23 0.08 3.12
CA SER A 134 10.00 -0.56 1.82
C SER A 134 8.61 -0.27 1.27
N VAL A 135 8.46 -0.42 -0.04
CA VAL A 135 7.22 -0.20 -0.76
C VAL A 135 6.96 -1.38 -1.68
N TYR A 136 5.73 -1.86 -1.64
CA TYR A 136 5.23 -2.89 -2.54
C TYR A 136 4.13 -2.28 -3.41
N THR A 137 4.23 -2.51 -4.72
CA THR A 137 3.23 -2.08 -5.67
C THR A 137 2.65 -3.30 -6.37
N LEU A 138 1.33 -3.46 -6.28
CA LEU A 138 0.58 -4.43 -7.04
C LEU A 138 -0.14 -3.72 -8.18
N MET A 139 0.16 -4.11 -9.42
CA MET A 139 -0.57 -3.62 -10.60
C MET A 139 -1.42 -4.77 -11.13
N THR A 140 -2.71 -4.56 -11.17
CA THR A 140 -3.67 -5.54 -11.72
C THR A 140 -4.11 -5.07 -13.10
N PHE A 141 -4.37 -5.98 -14.02
CA PHE A 141 -4.83 -5.62 -15.35
C PHE A 141 -6.01 -6.50 -15.72
N PRO A 142 -7.00 -5.98 -16.46
CA PRO A 142 -8.00 -6.84 -17.06
C PRO A 142 -7.33 -7.89 -17.97
N PRO A 143 -7.92 -9.09 -18.07
CA PRO A 143 -7.44 -10.12 -19.00
C PRO A 143 -7.53 -9.69 -20.46
#